data_AF-A0AAV9YYI4-F1
#
_entry.id   AF-A0AAV9YYI4-F1
#
_cell.length_a   1.000
_cell.length_b   1.000
_cell.length_c   1.000
_cell.angle_alpha   90.00
_cell.angle_beta   90.00
_cell.angle_gamma   90.00
#
_symmetry.space_group_name_H-M   'P 1'
#
loop_
_entity.id
_entity.type
_entity.pdbx_description
1 polymer ?
#
loop_
_entity_poly.entity_id
_entity_poly.type
_entity_poly.pdbx_seq_one_letter_code
_entity_poly.pdbx_strand_id
1 'polypeptide(L)'
;PDRIDGLRATSAASLIPEVVRKKCADGWKKHVVLNFLTDEACSISTRSAMKEYDDSYTFDGARGLVPVAKEVSMDKERALGFSEWFGAWQRLLSLIRTYVPLELSKWHAHFDYICD
;
A
#
# COMPACT_ATOMS: atom_id res chain seq x y z
N PRO A 1 -2.32 -13.03 45.17
CA PRO A 1 -1.48 -12.65 44.02
C PRO A 1 -2.35 -12.51 42.77
N ASP A 2 -2.74 -11.27 42.48
CA ASP A 2 -3.63 -10.98 41.36
C ASP A 2 -2.85 -11.09 40.05
N ARG A 3 -3.34 -11.97 39.17
CA ARG A 3 -2.82 -12.12 37.80
C ARG A 3 -3.28 -10.90 37.02
N ILE A 4 -2.34 -10.00 36.73
CA ILE A 4 -2.55 -8.92 35.77
C ILE A 4 -2.66 -9.59 34.39
N ASP A 5 -3.80 -9.43 33.73
CA ASP A 5 -4.00 -9.88 32.37
C ASP A 5 -2.93 -9.25 31.48
N GLY A 6 -2.02 -10.09 30.98
CA GLY A 6 -0.97 -9.67 30.07
C GLY A 6 -1.61 -9.00 28.86
N LEU A 7 -1.19 -7.76 28.63
CA LEU A 7 -1.54 -6.96 27.46
C LEU A 7 -1.45 -7.86 26.22
N ARG A 8 -2.60 -8.23 25.64
CA ARG A 8 -2.62 -8.86 24.32
C ARG A 8 -1.99 -7.84 23.39
N ALA A 9 -0.74 -8.06 23.02
CA ALA A 9 -0.18 -7.45 21.84
C ALA A 9 -1.03 -7.97 20.67
N THR A 10 -2.14 -7.29 20.37
CA THR A 10 -2.64 -7.26 19.00
C THR A 10 -1.42 -6.91 18.20
N SER A 11 -0.91 -7.87 17.44
CA SER A 11 0.22 -7.64 16.56
C SER A 11 -0.10 -6.33 15.86
N ALA A 12 0.73 -5.32 16.08
CA ALA A 12 0.71 -4.15 15.24
C ALA A 12 1.26 -4.65 13.90
N ALA A 13 0.47 -5.46 13.20
CA ALA A 13 0.69 -5.80 11.81
C ALA A 13 0.71 -4.45 11.13
N SER A 14 1.92 -4.03 10.80
CA SER A 14 2.28 -2.74 10.23
C SER A 14 1.13 -2.22 9.37
N LEU A 15 0.39 -1.25 9.91
CA LEU A 15 -0.87 -0.81 9.33
C LEU A 15 -0.59 -0.26 7.94
N ILE A 16 -1.25 -0.81 6.92
CA ILE A 16 -1.10 -0.34 5.53
C ILE A 16 -1.24 1.17 5.51
N PRO A 17 -0.30 1.92 4.94
CA PRO A 17 -0.29 3.35 5.16
C PRO A 17 -1.51 4.08 4.60
N GLU A 18 -1.88 5.15 5.30
CA GLU A 18 -3.16 5.84 5.08
C GLU A 18 -3.32 6.39 3.66
N VAL A 19 -2.23 6.87 3.06
CA VAL A 19 -2.24 7.38 1.68
C VAL A 19 -2.63 6.29 0.67
N VAL A 20 -2.18 5.05 0.88
CA VAL A 20 -2.54 3.92 0.02
C VAL A 20 -4.01 3.56 0.23
N ARG A 21 -4.46 3.51 1.48
CA ARG A 21 -5.87 3.23 1.81
C ARG A 21 -6.81 4.27 1.21
N LYS A 22 -6.46 5.57 1.27
CA LYS A 22 -7.26 6.66 0.66
C LYS A 22 -7.35 6.50 -0.85
N LYS A 23 -6.25 6.20 -1.55
CA LYS A 23 -6.29 5.95 -3.01
C LYS A 23 -7.20 4.79 -3.38
N CYS A 24 -7.22 3.72 -2.59
CA CYS A 24 -8.13 2.60 -2.82
C CYS A 24 -9.59 2.99 -2.52
N ALA A 25 -9.83 3.71 -1.42
CA ALA A 25 -11.16 4.20 -1.04
C ALA A 25 -11.76 5.19 -2.07
N ASP A 26 -10.93 6.01 -2.73
CA ASP A 26 -11.34 6.97 -3.75
C ASP A 26 -11.60 6.33 -5.14
N GLY A 27 -11.84 5.01 -5.15
CA GLY A 27 -12.24 4.23 -6.31
C GLY A 27 -11.08 3.70 -7.15
N TRP A 28 -9.93 3.43 -6.53
CA TRP A 28 -8.73 2.82 -7.13
C TRP A 28 -8.52 3.18 -8.61
N LYS A 29 -8.10 4.42 -8.85
CA LYS A 29 -7.93 4.95 -10.22
C LYS A 29 -6.51 4.83 -10.76
N LYS A 30 -5.55 4.54 -9.88
CA LYS A 30 -4.11 4.48 -10.19
C LYS A 30 -3.52 3.18 -9.64
N HIS A 31 -2.48 2.70 -10.29
CA HIS A 31 -1.74 1.52 -9.85
C HIS A 31 -1.19 1.72 -8.42
N VAL A 32 -1.35 0.69 -7.58
CA VAL A 32 -0.77 0.63 -6.23
C VAL A 32 0.52 -0.15 -6.31
N VAL A 33 1.63 0.55 -6.18
CA VAL A 33 2.99 -0.01 -6.29
C VAL A 33 3.29 -0.84 -5.04
N LEU A 34 3.65 -2.12 -5.22
CA LEU A 34 3.83 -3.08 -4.13
C LEU A 34 4.95 -2.70 -3.17
N ASN A 35 5.94 -1.93 -3.64
CA ASN A 35 7.00 -1.39 -2.80
C ASN A 35 6.48 -0.56 -1.61
N PHE A 36 5.28 0.03 -1.70
CA PHE A 36 4.65 0.76 -0.59
C PHE A 36 3.82 -0.12 0.36
N LEU A 37 3.76 -1.42 0.08
CA LEU A 37 3.08 -2.44 0.87
C LEU A 37 4.06 -3.44 1.49
N THR A 38 5.36 -3.21 1.38
CA THR A 38 6.37 -4.00 2.08
C THR A 38 6.30 -3.75 3.59
N ASP A 39 6.91 -4.64 4.37
CA ASP A 39 7.00 -4.51 5.83
C ASP A 39 7.67 -3.20 6.23
N GLU A 40 8.74 -2.84 5.53
CA GLU A 40 9.48 -1.60 5.72
C GLU A 40 8.58 -0.38 5.49
N ALA A 41 7.86 -0.35 4.37
CA ALA A 41 6.96 0.76 4.02
C ALA A 41 5.77 0.87 4.98
N CYS A 42 5.28 -0.25 5.50
CA CYS A 42 4.19 -0.26 6.48
C CYS A 42 4.67 0.05 7.91
N SER A 43 5.98 0.07 8.17
CA SER A 43 6.51 0.35 9.50
C SER A 43 6.29 1.81 9.92
N ILE A 44 6.10 2.05 11.22
CA ILE A 44 5.76 3.37 11.79
C ILE A 44 6.81 4.43 11.42
N SER A 45 8.08 4.03 11.30
CA SER A 45 9.22 4.88 10.98
C SER A 45 9.20 5.46 9.57
N THR A 46 8.45 4.85 8.65
CA THR A 46 8.52 5.15 7.20
C THR A 46 7.39 6.05 6.73
N ARG A 47 6.49 6.47 7.64
CA ARG A 47 5.34 7.34 7.33
C ARG A 47 5.78 8.66 6.67
N SER A 48 6.98 9.16 6.99
CA SER A 48 7.59 10.36 6.39
C SER A 48 8.13 10.12 4.97
N ALA A 49 8.57 8.90 4.64
CA ALA A 49 9.12 8.54 3.34
C ALA A 49 8.04 8.33 2.26
N MET A 50 6.77 8.25 2.67
CA MET A 50 5.64 8.12 1.74
C MET A 50 5.25 9.41 1.02
N LYS A 51 5.99 10.50 1.26
CA LYS A 51 5.87 11.74 0.49
C LYS A 51 6.10 11.52 -1.01
N GLU A 52 6.83 10.47 -1.40
CA GLU A 52 7.01 10.09 -2.81
C GLU A 52 5.79 9.41 -3.43
N TYR A 53 4.91 8.83 -2.61
CA TYR A 53 3.68 8.18 -3.06
C TYR A 53 2.52 9.17 -3.17
N ASP A 54 2.58 10.29 -2.45
CA ASP A 54 1.56 11.33 -2.50
C ASP A 54 1.66 12.12 -3.83
N ASP A 55 0.50 12.51 -4.38
CA ASP A 55 0.48 13.28 -5.63
C ASP A 55 1.14 14.64 -5.38
N SER A 56 2.23 14.93 -6.10
CA SER A 56 2.91 16.22 -5.99
C SER A 56 2.09 17.31 -6.66
N TYR A 57 1.92 18.47 -6.02
CA TYR A 57 1.28 19.62 -6.67
C TYR A 57 2.35 20.49 -7.32
N THR A 58 2.15 20.88 -8.58
CA THR A 58 2.93 21.92 -9.24
C THR A 58 2.11 23.20 -9.36
N PHE A 59 2.75 24.35 -9.49
CA PHE A 59 2.06 25.61 -9.73
C PHE A 59 2.00 25.91 -11.24
N ASP A 60 0.80 25.95 -11.79
CA ASP A 60 0.51 26.44 -13.13
C ASP A 60 0.07 27.92 -13.02
N GLY A 61 0.75 28.82 -13.74
CA GLY A 61 0.49 30.26 -13.65
C GLY A 61 -0.91 30.69 -14.09
N ALA A 62 -1.65 29.86 -14.82
CA ALA A 62 -3.02 30.12 -15.25
C ALA A 62 -4.08 29.38 -14.41
N ARG A 63 -3.74 28.23 -13.82
CA ARG A 63 -4.69 27.34 -13.13
C ARG A 63 -4.42 27.18 -11.63
N GLY A 64 -3.35 27.78 -11.11
CA GLY A 64 -2.95 27.66 -9.71
C GLY A 64 -2.27 26.31 -9.42
N LEU A 65 -2.46 25.76 -8.21
CA LEU A 65 -1.89 24.46 -7.86
C LEU A 65 -2.60 23.33 -8.63
N VAL A 66 -1.85 22.62 -9.47
CA VAL A 66 -2.33 21.49 -10.26
C VAL A 66 -1.67 20.20 -9.74
N PRO A 67 -2.44 19.13 -9.46
CA PRO A 67 -1.87 17.85 -9.10
C PRO A 67 -1.11 17.26 -10.29
N VAL A 68 0.16 16.93 -10.07
CA VAL A 68 1.03 16.21 -11.00
C VAL A 68 1.19 14.79 -10.48
N ALA A 69 0.77 13.83 -11.30
CA ALA A 69 1.07 12.44 -11.04
C ALA A 69 2.58 12.24 -11.12
N LYS A 70 3.22 12.01 -9.98
CA LYS A 70 4.61 11.60 -9.95
C LYS A 70 4.65 10.16 -10.44
N GLU A 71 5.37 9.89 -11.53
CA GLU A 71 5.65 8.52 -11.93
C GLU A 71 6.46 7.86 -10.82
N VAL A 72 5.83 6.92 -10.14
CA VAL A 72 6.50 6.13 -9.12
C VAL A 72 7.41 5.15 -9.85
N SER A 73 8.72 5.24 -9.62
CA SER A 73 9.68 4.30 -10.20
C SER A 73 9.32 2.86 -9.81
N MET A 74 9.21 2.00 -10.83
CA MET A 74 8.99 0.57 -10.66
C MET A 74 10.28 -0.20 -10.37
N ASP A 75 11.44 0.44 -10.37
CA ASP A 75 12.73 -0.23 -10.20
C ASP A 75 12.82 -0.91 -8.82
N LYS A 76 12.28 -0.25 -7.78
CA LYS A 76 12.20 -0.82 -6.44
C LYS A 76 11.25 -2.02 -6.37
N GLU A 77 10.14 -1.99 -7.11
CA GLU A 77 9.19 -3.10 -7.17
C GLU A 77 9.78 -4.31 -7.87
N ARG A 78 10.56 -4.09 -8.95
CA ARG A 78 11.28 -5.16 -9.66
C ARG A 78 12.41 -5.78 -8.84
N ALA A 79 12.94 -5.02 -7.88
CA ALA A 79 14.00 -5.47 -6.98
C ALA A 79 13.48 -6.21 -5.74
N LEU A 80 12.15 -6.31 -5.55
CA LEU A 80 11.58 -7.00 -4.39
C LEU A 80 11.95 -8.48 -4.41
N GLY A 81 12.44 -8.98 -3.27
CA GLY A 81 12.56 -10.41 -3.06
C GLY A 81 11.18 -11.08 -3.00
N PHE A 82 11.12 -12.39 -3.26
CA PHE A 82 9.85 -13.13 -3.26
C PHE A 82 9.05 -12.95 -1.96
N SER A 83 9.69 -13.00 -0.79
CA SER A 83 9.01 -12.82 0.50
C SER A 83 8.38 -11.44 0.66
N GLU A 84 9.08 -10.40 0.20
CA GLU A 84 8.60 -9.01 0.27
C GLU A 84 7.47 -8.78 -0.71
N TRP A 85 7.63 -9.28 -1.94
CA TRP A 85 6.61 -9.25 -2.98
C TRP A 85 5.34 -9.98 -2.52
N PHE A 86 5.47 -11.20 -1.99
CA PHE A 86 4.36 -12.01 -1.52
C PHE A 86 3.60 -11.32 -0.37
N GLY A 87 4.32 -10.82 0.63
CA GLY A 87 3.71 -10.08 1.74
C GLY A 87 3.02 -8.78 1.29
N ALA A 88 3.63 -8.04 0.37
CA ALA A 88 3.03 -6.86 -0.24
C ALA A 88 1.75 -7.20 -1.02
N TRP A 89 1.75 -8.31 -1.75
CA TRP A 89 0.58 -8.81 -2.49
C TRP A 89 -0.57 -9.21 -1.57
N GLN A 90 -0.28 -9.90 -0.47
CA GLN A 90 -1.31 -10.24 0.52
C GLN A 90 -1.97 -8.98 1.10
N ARG A 91 -1.20 -7.93 1.35
CA ARG A 91 -1.72 -6.63 1.77
C ARG A 91 -2.54 -5.95 0.68
N LEU A 92 -2.12 -6.05 -0.57
CA LEU A 92 -2.89 -5.56 -1.72
C LEU A 92 -4.25 -6.26 -1.81
N LEU A 93 -4.29 -7.58 -1.69
CA LEU A 93 -5.54 -8.35 -1.67
C LEU A 93 -6.47 -7.95 -0.52
N SER A 94 -5.91 -7.63 0.66
CA SER A 94 -6.68 -7.10 1.78
C SER A 94 -7.32 -5.74 1.45
N LEU A 95 -6.59 -4.85 0.76
CA LEU A 95 -7.14 -3.58 0.27
C LEU A 95 -8.22 -3.80 -0.79
N ILE A 96 -7.99 -4.69 -1.76
CA ILE A 96 -8.95 -5.03 -2.82
C ILE A 96 -10.26 -5.52 -2.19
N ARG A 97 -10.16 -6.49 -1.26
CA ARG A 97 -11.31 -7.04 -0.54
C ARG A 97 -12.11 -5.97 0.18
N THR A 98 -11.46 -4.94 0.70
CA THR A 98 -12.10 -3.88 1.48
C THR A 98 -12.75 -2.81 0.60
N TYR A 99 -12.04 -2.35 -0.44
CA TYR A 99 -12.43 -1.14 -1.18
C TYR A 99 -13.00 -1.42 -2.58
N VAL A 100 -12.60 -2.51 -3.22
CA VAL A 100 -13.05 -2.89 -4.57
C VAL A 100 -13.31 -4.40 -4.66
N PRO A 101 -14.22 -4.94 -3.82
CA PRO A 101 -14.41 -6.38 -3.67
C PRO A 101 -14.81 -7.11 -4.96
N LEU A 102 -15.42 -6.40 -5.91
CA LEU A 102 -15.81 -6.96 -7.22
C LEU A 102 -14.61 -7.42 -8.06
N GLU A 103 -13.43 -6.82 -7.84
CA GLU A 103 -12.21 -7.19 -8.56
C GLU A 103 -11.41 -8.28 -7.83
N LEU A 104 -11.78 -8.64 -6.59
CA LEU A 104 -11.01 -9.55 -5.75
C LEU A 104 -10.70 -10.88 -6.41
N SER A 105 -11.68 -11.51 -7.05
CA SER A 105 -11.50 -12.82 -7.69
C SER A 105 -10.44 -12.79 -8.80
N LYS A 106 -10.44 -11.74 -9.63
CA LYS A 106 -9.48 -11.59 -10.74
C LYS A 106 -8.07 -11.38 -10.22
N TRP A 107 -7.90 -10.52 -9.22
CA TRP A 107 -6.60 -10.25 -8.63
C TRP A 107 -6.08 -11.45 -7.82
N HIS A 108 -6.94 -12.19 -7.14
CA HIS A 108 -6.54 -13.43 -6.46
C HIS A 108 -6.08 -14.50 -7.46
N ALA A 109 -6.82 -14.72 -8.54
CA ALA A 109 -6.41 -15.64 -9.60
C ALA A 109 -5.07 -15.23 -10.25
N HIS A 110 -4.83 -13.93 -10.40
CA HIS A 110 -3.54 -13.45 -10.90
C HIS A 110 -2.39 -13.74 -9.93
N PHE A 111 -2.62 -13.57 -8.63
CA PHE A 111 -1.65 -13.92 -7.60
C PHE A 111 -1.33 -15.41 -7.59
N ASP A 112 -2.35 -16.27 -7.63
CA ASP A 112 -2.18 -17.72 -7.66
C ASP A 112 -1.35 -18.15 -8.88
N TYR A 113 -1.66 -17.61 -10.07
CA TYR A 113 -0.89 -17.88 -11.29
C TYR A 113 0.59 -17.47 -11.21
N ILE A 114 0.93 -16.42 -10.46
CA ILE A 114 2.34 -16.02 -10.28
C ILE A 114 3.04 -16.89 -9.22
N CYS A 115 2.29 -17.44 -8.26
CA CYS A 115 2.84 -18.25 -7.18
C CYS A 115 3.00 -19.74 -7.55
N ASP A 116 2.25 -20.22 -8.54
CA ASP A 116 2.38 -21.56 -9.13
C ASP A 116 3.70 -21.75 -9.90
#